data_AF-A0A0M8MEL9-F1
#
_entry.id   AF-A0A0M8MEL9-F1
#
_cell.length_a   1.000
_cell.length_b   1.000
_cell.length_c   1.000
_cell.angle_alpha   90.00
_cell.angle_beta   90.00
_cell.angle_gamma   90.00
#
_symmetry.space_group_name_H-M   'P 1'
#
loop_
_entity.id
_entity.type
_entity.pdbx_description
1 polymer ?
#
loop_
_entity_poly.entity_id
_entity_poly.type
_entity_poly.pdbx_seq_one_letter_code
_entity_poly.pdbx_strand_id
1 'polypeptide(L)'
;MRRAKRYFEFFVHLIIIGALLYKGYDEVSKHLYFPGGIILGLAAIAMVTTLFWKQFKIPPRIARQTCYYIEAAALLLTGYVFYLEHNIAYMNYSIIAGLACCAVGFLSTRIKFS
;
A
#
# COMPACT_ATOMS: atom_id res chain seq x y z
N MET A 1 6.22 -5.12 -23.93
CA MET A 1 5.71 -4.03 -23.06
C MET A 1 4.76 -4.48 -21.93
N ARG A 2 3.77 -5.35 -22.15
CA ARG A 2 2.80 -5.74 -21.08
C ARG A 2 3.41 -6.46 -19.87
N ARG A 3 4.42 -7.32 -20.08
CA ARG A 3 5.14 -7.99 -18.97
C ARG A 3 5.94 -7.00 -18.13
N ALA A 4 6.63 -6.05 -18.76
CA ALA A 4 7.41 -5.02 -18.08
C ALA A 4 6.52 -4.14 -17.16
N LYS A 5 5.33 -3.74 -17.63
CA LYS A 5 4.37 -2.99 -16.80
C LYS A 5 3.95 -3.78 -15.55
N ARG A 6 3.71 -5.09 -15.68
CA ARG A 6 3.34 -5.96 -14.55
C ARG A 6 4.47 -6.12 -13.53
N TYR A 7 5.71 -6.27 -13.99
CA TYR A 7 6.87 -6.33 -13.08
C TYR A 7 7.10 -5.01 -12.36
N PHE A 8 6.90 -3.88 -13.06
CA PHE A 8 6.99 -2.56 -12.46
C PHE A 8 5.91 -2.34 -11.40
N GLU A 9 4.65 -2.66 -11.69
CA GLU A 9 3.56 -2.59 -10.70
C GLU A 9 3.86 -3.46 -9.47
N PHE A 10 4.29 -4.70 -9.68
CA PHE A 10 4.67 -5.59 -8.59
C PHE A 10 5.80 -5.01 -7.73
N PHE A 11 6.82 -4.43 -8.38
CA PHE A 11 7.94 -3.79 -7.68
C PHE A 11 7.49 -2.56 -6.88
N VAL A 12 6.59 -1.75 -7.43
CA VAL A 12 6.00 -0.60 -6.72
C VAL A 12 5.24 -1.05 -5.46
N HIS A 13 4.40 -2.07 -5.57
CA HIS A 13 3.72 -2.63 -4.39
C HIS A 13 4.72 -3.09 -3.33
N LEU A 14 5.78 -3.80 -3.72
CA LEU A 14 6.82 -4.23 -2.77
C LEU A 14 7.53 -3.05 -2.08
N ILE A 15 7.82 -1.97 -2.79
CA ILE A 15 8.40 -0.76 -2.19
C ILE A 15 7.44 -0.15 -1.17
N ILE A 16 6.17 0.04 -1.55
CA ILE A 16 5.16 0.64 -0.67
C ILE A 16 4.97 -0.22 0.59
N ILE A 17 4.81 -1.53 0.41
CA ILE A 17 4.69 -2.49 1.50
C ILE A 17 5.92 -2.43 2.42
N GLY A 18 7.14 -2.40 1.84
CA GLY A 18 8.37 -2.27 2.62
C GLY A 18 8.41 -1.00 3.47
N ALA A 19 8.03 0.15 2.88
CA ALA A 19 7.95 1.42 3.59
C ALA A 19 6.89 1.41 4.72
N LEU A 20 5.72 0.82 4.46
CA LEU A 20 4.66 0.68 5.46
C LEU A 20 5.05 -0.28 6.59
N LEU A 21 5.71 -1.40 6.29
CA LEU A 21 6.23 -2.31 7.30
C LEU A 21 7.27 -1.62 8.18
N TYR A 22 8.20 -0.87 7.58
CA TYR A 22 9.19 -0.10 8.31
C TYR A 22 8.52 0.94 9.23
N LYS A 23 7.59 1.75 8.70
CA LYS A 23 6.92 2.78 9.49
C LYS A 23 6.02 2.18 10.57
N GLY A 24 5.27 1.12 10.26
CA GLY A 24 4.47 0.42 11.25
C GLY A 24 5.31 -0.16 12.39
N TYR A 25 6.50 -0.69 12.09
CA TYR A 25 7.44 -1.16 13.09
C TYR A 25 8.03 -0.02 13.95
N ASP A 26 8.38 1.10 13.32
CA ASP A 26 8.83 2.33 14.02
C ASP A 26 7.77 2.82 15.03
N GLU A 27 6.51 2.87 14.63
CA GLU A 27 5.40 3.27 15.53
C GLU A 27 5.18 2.30 16.68
N VAL A 28 5.22 0.99 16.42
CA VAL A 28 5.14 -0.03 17.48
C VAL A 28 6.32 0.08 18.45
N SER A 29 7.52 0.38 17.94
CA SER A 29 8.73 0.56 18.75
C SER A 29 8.63 1.80 19.65
N LYS A 30 7.85 2.81 19.26
CA LYS A 30 7.50 3.98 20.08
C LYS A 30 6.33 3.75 21.03
N HIS A 31 5.86 2.50 21.18
CA HIS A 31 4.68 2.12 21.96
C HIS A 31 3.35 2.71 21.45
N LEU A 32 3.31 3.21 20.20
CA LEU A 32 2.09 3.65 19.52
C LEU A 32 1.42 2.46 18.83
N TYR A 33 1.00 1.49 19.64
CA TYR A 33 0.52 0.19 19.18
C TYR A 33 -0.71 0.26 18.29
N PHE A 34 -1.61 1.23 18.52
CA PHE A 34 -2.84 1.33 17.75
C PHE A 34 -2.59 1.71 16.28
N PRO A 35 -2.00 2.89 15.96
CA PRO A 35 -1.69 3.23 14.56
C PRO A 35 -0.65 2.28 13.96
N GLY A 36 0.40 1.92 14.71
CA GLY A 36 1.44 1.00 14.24
C GLY A 36 0.90 -0.38 13.90
N GLY A 37 0.04 -0.95 14.74
CA GLY A 37 -0.59 -2.25 14.52
C GLY A 37 -1.53 -2.26 13.31
N ILE A 38 -2.31 -1.19 13.10
CA ILE A 38 -3.17 -1.08 11.91
C ILE A 38 -2.31 -0.98 10.64
N ILE A 39 -1.27 -0.13 10.63
CA ILE A 39 -0.36 0.00 9.48
C ILE A 39 0.31 -1.34 9.16
N LEU A 40 0.84 -2.03 10.17
CA LEU A 40 1.46 -3.36 10.00
C LEU A 40 0.46 -4.40 9.48
N GLY A 41 -0.76 -4.42 10.03
CA GLY A 41 -1.82 -5.33 9.60
C GLY A 41 -2.17 -5.12 8.12
N LEU A 42 -2.40 -3.87 7.72
CA LEU A 42 -2.68 -3.53 6.31
C LEU A 42 -1.51 -3.89 5.40
N ALA A 43 -0.28 -3.57 5.79
CA ALA A 43 0.92 -3.90 5.03
C ALA A 43 1.10 -5.42 4.87
N ALA A 44 0.83 -6.19 5.92
CA ALA A 44 0.88 -7.65 5.89
C ALA A 44 -0.18 -8.23 4.94
N ILE A 45 -1.42 -7.72 4.98
CA ILE A 45 -2.48 -8.16 4.05
C ILE A 45 -2.10 -7.82 2.60
N ALA A 46 -1.56 -6.62 2.35
CA ALA A 46 -1.07 -6.23 1.03
C ALA A 46 0.09 -7.13 0.55
N MET A 47 1.02 -7.47 1.43
CA MET A 47 2.13 -8.39 1.15
C MET A 47 1.63 -9.79 0.80
N VAL A 48 0.73 -10.34 1.62
CA VAL A 48 0.16 -11.67 1.40
C VAL A 48 -0.62 -11.71 0.09
N THR A 49 -1.41 -10.67 -0.20
CA THR A 49 -2.15 -10.57 -1.46
C THR A 49 -1.21 -10.45 -2.65
N THR A 50 -0.17 -9.62 -2.55
CA THR A 50 0.82 -9.41 -3.62
C THR A 50 1.60 -10.68 -3.95
N LEU A 51 2.02 -11.45 -2.93
CA LEU A 51 2.86 -12.63 -3.11
C LEU A 51 2.06 -13.90 -3.41
N PHE A 52 0.89 -14.08 -2.79
CA PHE A 52 0.16 -15.36 -2.77
C PHE A 52 -1.18 -15.34 -3.52
N TRP A 53 -1.47 -14.31 -4.33
CA TRP A 53 -2.74 -14.23 -5.08
C TRP A 53 -3.06 -15.48 -5.92
N LYS A 54 -2.03 -16.16 -6.45
CA LYS A 54 -2.20 -17.39 -7.25
C LYS A 54 -2.72 -18.54 -6.39
N GLN A 55 -2.18 -18.70 -5.18
CA GLN A 55 -2.54 -19.72 -4.22
C GLN A 55 -3.97 -19.52 -3.73
N PHE A 56 -4.39 -18.27 -3.52
CA PHE A 56 -5.76 -17.92 -3.17
C PHE A 56 -6.74 -17.95 -4.35
N LYS A 57 -6.29 -18.32 -5.56
CA LYS A 57 -7.10 -18.33 -6.79
C LYS A 57 -7.77 -16.99 -7.10
N ILE A 58 -7.16 -15.88 -6.66
CA ILE A 58 -7.68 -14.53 -6.90
C ILE A 58 -7.30 -14.11 -8.32
N PRO A 59 -8.23 -13.59 -9.13
CA PRO A 59 -7.88 -13.04 -10.44
C PRO A 59 -6.81 -11.94 -10.30
N PRO A 60 -5.77 -11.92 -11.13
CA PRO A 60 -4.64 -10.99 -10.97
C PRO A 60 -5.06 -9.52 -10.99
N ARG A 61 -6.18 -9.21 -11.66
CA ARG A 61 -6.75 -7.87 -11.67
C ARG A 61 -7.31 -7.45 -10.31
N ILE A 62 -8.07 -8.35 -9.67
CA ILE A 62 -8.68 -8.11 -8.37
C ILE A 62 -7.57 -7.99 -7.33
N ALA A 63 -6.60 -8.91 -7.34
CA ALA A 63 -5.45 -8.85 -6.43
C ALA A 63 -4.73 -7.49 -6.48
N ARG A 64 -4.44 -6.96 -7.67
CA ARG A 64 -3.82 -5.63 -7.82
C ARG A 64 -4.68 -4.50 -7.28
N GLN A 65 -5.97 -4.50 -7.60
CA GLN A 65 -6.90 -3.47 -7.11
C GLN A 65 -6.98 -3.49 -5.59
N THR A 66 -7.13 -4.68 -5.01
CA THR A 66 -7.12 -4.88 -3.57
C THR A 66 -5.83 -4.34 -2.95
N CYS A 67 -4.66 -4.63 -3.52
CA CYS A 67 -3.39 -4.10 -3.02
C CYS A 67 -3.37 -2.57 -3.05
N TYR A 68 -3.74 -1.93 -4.17
CA TYR A 68 -3.77 -0.46 -4.25
C TYR A 68 -4.68 0.17 -3.21
N TYR A 69 -5.86 -0.40 -2.94
CA TYR A 69 -6.78 0.16 -1.94
C TYR A 69 -6.31 -0.07 -0.51
N ILE A 70 -5.72 -1.23 -0.22
CA ILE A 70 -5.15 -1.52 1.11
C ILE A 70 -3.95 -0.60 1.36
N GLU A 71 -3.05 -0.48 0.39
CA GLU A 71 -1.89 0.41 0.45
C GLU A 71 -2.30 1.87 0.57
N ALA A 72 -3.33 2.30 -0.16
CA ALA A 72 -3.86 3.65 -0.05
C ALA A 72 -4.37 3.96 1.37
N ALA A 73 -5.15 3.05 1.96
CA ALA A 73 -5.64 3.21 3.32
C ALA A 73 -4.48 3.29 4.33
N ALA A 74 -3.47 2.43 4.17
CA ALA A 74 -2.29 2.42 5.03
C ALA A 74 -1.43 3.69 4.87
N LEU A 75 -1.27 4.21 3.64
CA LEU A 75 -0.54 5.43 3.35
C LEU A 75 -1.26 6.68 3.88
N LEU A 76 -2.59 6.75 3.77
CA LEU A 76 -3.38 7.84 4.35
C LEU A 76 -3.28 7.84 5.88
N LEU A 77 -3.36 6.67 6.51
CA LEU A 77 -3.16 6.53 7.95
C LEU A 77 -1.73 6.92 8.36
N THR A 78 -0.73 6.52 7.57
CA THR A 78 0.67 6.91 7.78
C THR A 78 0.85 8.43 7.66
N GLY A 79 0.16 9.08 6.71
CA GLY A 79 0.13 10.53 6.59
C GLY A 79 -0.43 11.19 7.85
N TYR A 80 -1.51 10.65 8.42
CA TYR A 80 -2.05 11.13 9.69
C TYR A 80 -1.07 10.95 10.85
N VAL A 81 -0.36 9.82 10.92
CA VAL A 81 0.72 9.62 11.93
C VAL A 81 1.81 10.68 11.77
N PHE A 82 2.30 10.92 10.54
CA PHE A 82 3.31 11.96 10.30
C PHE A 82 2.82 13.37 10.63
N TYR A 83 1.52 13.64 10.47
CA TYR A 83 0.91 14.90 10.93
C TYR A 83 1.03 15.05 12.45
N LEU A 84 0.71 14.00 13.20
CA LEU A 84 0.85 13.99 14.67
C LEU A 84 2.30 14.10 15.13
N GLU A 85 3.25 13.56 14.35
CA GLU A 85 4.70 13.71 14.58
C GLU A 85 5.25 15.08 14.14
N HIS A 86 4.40 16.01 13.71
CA HIS A 86 4.77 17.32 13.16
C HIS A 86 5.70 17.27 11.94
N ASN A 87 5.69 16.16 11.20
CA ASN A 87 6.53 15.96 10.03
C ASN A 87 5.76 16.20 8.71
N ILE A 88 5.55 17.49 8.42
CA ILE A 88 4.65 17.97 7.34
C ILE A 88 5.05 17.45 5.96
N ALA A 89 6.36 17.32 5.67
CA ALA A 89 6.82 16.85 4.37
C ALA A 89 6.40 15.39 4.13
N TYR A 90 6.68 14.49 5.08
CA TYR A 90 6.30 13.08 4.97
C TYR A 90 4.79 12.85 5.05
N MET A 91 4.06 13.70 5.79
CA MET A 91 2.59 13.74 5.76
C MET A 91 2.10 13.97 4.32
N ASN A 92 2.57 15.04 3.67
CA ASN A 92 2.16 15.38 2.30
C ASN A 92 2.50 14.26 1.31
N TYR A 93 3.71 13.71 1.38
CA TYR A 93 4.11 12.60 0.51
C TYR A 93 3.22 11.37 0.69
N SER A 94 2.90 11.02 1.94
CA SER A 94 2.06 9.85 2.23
C SER A 94 0.62 10.06 1.76
N ILE A 95 0.06 11.25 1.95
CA ILE A 95 -1.30 11.59 1.47
C ILE A 95 -1.35 11.55 -0.06
N ILE A 96 -0.40 12.19 -0.73
CA ILE A 96 -0.32 12.19 -2.20
C ILE A 96 -0.17 10.76 -2.72
N ALA A 97 0.71 9.96 -2.12
CA ALA A 97 0.91 8.57 -2.51
C ALA A 97 -0.37 7.72 -2.29
N GLY A 98 -1.08 7.93 -1.17
CA GLY A 98 -2.35 7.26 -0.90
C GLY A 98 -3.43 7.59 -1.93
N LEU A 99 -3.58 8.88 -2.26
CA LEU A 99 -4.52 9.32 -3.31
C LEU A 99 -4.12 8.81 -4.70
N ALA A 100 -2.83 8.78 -5.01
CA ALA A 100 -2.33 8.20 -6.25
C ALA A 100 -2.65 6.70 -6.34
N CYS A 101 -2.49 5.95 -5.25
CA CYS A 101 -2.88 4.54 -5.19
C CYS A 101 -4.38 4.35 -5.44
N CYS A 102 -5.25 5.17 -4.85
CA CYS A 102 -6.69 5.17 -5.15
C CYS A 102 -6.98 5.43 -6.64
N ALA A 103 -6.33 6.42 -7.24
CA ALA A 103 -6.51 6.76 -8.65
C ALA A 103 -6.06 5.61 -9.56
N VAL A 104 -4.91 5.00 -9.29
CA VAL A 104 -4.39 3.86 -10.06
C VAL A 104 -5.28 2.62 -9.88
N GLY A 105 -5.73 2.35 -8.65
CA GLY A 105 -6.68 1.28 -8.36
C GLY A 105 -7.97 1.43 -9.18
N PHE A 106 -8.54 2.64 -9.20
CA PHE A 106 -9.72 2.97 -10.01
C PHE A 106 -9.45 2.81 -11.52
N LEU A 107 -8.35 3.35 -12.03
CA LEU A 107 -8.00 3.22 -13.46
C LEU A 107 -7.82 1.75 -13.88
N SER A 108 -7.31 0.91 -12.98
CA SER A 108 -7.22 -0.54 -13.18
C SER A 108 -8.59 -1.22 -13.35
N THR A 109 -9.69 -0.63 -12.84
CA THR A 109 -11.08 -1.11 -13.04
C THR A 109 -11.65 -0.77 -14.43
N ARG A 110 -11.15 0.29 -15.07
CA ARG A 110 -11.63 0.74 -16.39
C ARG A 110 -10.78 0.19 -17.53
N ILE A 111 -9.48 0.07 -17.32
CA ILE A 111 -8.54 -0.39 -18.34
C ILE A 111 -8.48 -1.93 -18.29
N LYS A 112 -9.12 -2.60 -19.26
CA LYS A 112 -8.85 -4.01 -19.53
C LYS A 112 -7.42 -4.10 -20.09
N PHE A 113 -6.46 -4.45 -19.25
CA PHE A 113 -5.17 -4.97 -19.72
C PHE A 113 -5.38 -6.40 -20.29
N SER A 114 -6.19 -6.48 -21.35
CA SER A 114 -6.46 -7.66 -22.18
C SER A 114 -5.31 -7.83 -23.16
#